data_AF-A0A8S8YH81-F1
#
_entry.id   AF-A0A8S8YH81-F1
#
_cell.length_a   1.000
_cell.length_b   1.000
_cell.length_c   1.000
_cell.angle_alpha   90.00
_cell.angle_beta   90.00
_cell.angle_gamma   90.00
#
_symmetry.space_group_name_H-M   'P 1'
#
loop_
_entity.id
_entity.type
_entity.pdbx_description
1 polymer ?
#
loop_
_entity_poly.entity_id
_entity_poly.type
_entity_poly.pdbx_seq_one_letter_code
_entity_poly.pdbx_strand_id
1 'polypeptide(L)'
;MPMPLQPKPIEDAVVTARYPFLPQASAAIKAHMEANSVDLESLVDTEWLEAVRVRARVRLVESVVSKEGIDTTTTVDIHTPYGQMVECLSFLYAMVTVCASFDERLLARWAEGESGRADQLWGTIESETSFQRLAETYLSDIRIGEDGYWEVPMTILLKFVPRLVVPIGAFPIVRSGKVG
;
A
#
# COMPACT_ATOMS: atom_id res chain seq x y z
N MET A 1 -18.44 -5.45 -7.80
CA MET A 1 -17.30 -4.57 -7.45
C MET A 1 -16.02 -5.36 -7.72
N PRO A 2 -14.97 -4.80 -8.35
CA PRO A 2 -13.74 -5.54 -8.67
C PRO A 2 -12.74 -5.56 -7.50
N MET A 3 -12.87 -4.65 -6.55
CA MET A 3 -12.26 -4.82 -5.23
C MET A 3 -13.06 -5.90 -4.49
N PRO A 4 -12.39 -6.81 -3.77
CA PRO A 4 -13.07 -7.70 -2.84
C PRO A 4 -14.05 -6.90 -1.99
N LEU A 5 -15.31 -7.34 -1.92
CA LEU A 5 -16.32 -6.68 -1.08
C LEU A 5 -15.85 -6.59 0.37
N GLN A 6 -15.09 -7.60 0.80
CA GLN A 6 -14.32 -7.60 2.03
C GLN A 6 -12.94 -8.20 1.74
N PRO A 7 -11.85 -7.42 1.84
CA PRO A 7 -10.50 -7.94 1.77
C PRO A 7 -10.27 -8.98 2.86
N LYS A 8 -9.47 -10.02 2.55
CA LYS A 8 -9.07 -11.00 3.57
C LYS A 8 -8.27 -10.29 4.68
N PRO A 9 -8.42 -10.70 5.96
CA PRO A 9 -7.71 -10.07 7.05
C PRO A 9 -6.19 -10.29 6.95
N ILE A 10 -5.44 -9.25 7.32
CA ILE A 10 -3.98 -9.30 7.49
C ILE A 10 -3.71 -9.05 8.97
N GLU A 11 -3.38 -10.11 9.70
CA GLU A 11 -3.12 -10.06 11.15
C GLU A 11 -1.68 -9.66 11.49
N ASP A 12 -0.78 -9.71 10.51
CA ASP A 12 0.61 -9.35 10.70
C ASP A 12 0.74 -7.83 10.92
N ALA A 13 1.10 -7.45 12.14
CA ALA A 13 1.28 -6.07 12.57
C ALA A 13 2.42 -5.37 11.83
N VAL A 14 3.48 -6.11 11.45
CA VAL A 14 4.58 -5.55 10.65
C VAL A 14 4.09 -5.23 9.25
N VAL A 15 3.30 -6.10 8.64
CA VAL A 15 2.74 -5.87 7.30
C VAL A 15 1.79 -4.68 7.29
N THR A 16 0.88 -4.60 8.27
CA THR A 16 -0.09 -3.48 8.36
C THR A 16 0.60 -2.15 8.68
N ALA A 17 1.67 -2.14 9.50
CA ALA A 17 2.49 -0.95 9.72
C ALA A 17 3.33 -0.56 8.49
N ARG A 18 3.82 -1.56 7.72
CA ARG A 18 4.63 -1.34 6.52
C ARG A 18 3.79 -0.78 5.36
N TYR A 19 2.54 -1.18 5.26
CA TYR A 19 1.58 -0.72 4.25
C TYR A 19 0.34 -0.10 4.92
N PRO A 20 0.49 1.07 5.55
CA PRO A 20 -0.55 1.69 6.37
C PRO A 20 -1.76 2.21 5.56
N PHE A 21 -1.64 2.26 4.23
CA PHE A 21 -2.73 2.58 3.30
C PHE A 21 -3.67 1.40 3.01
N LEU A 22 -3.31 0.17 3.40
CA LEU A 22 -4.18 -0.98 3.17
C LEU A 22 -5.49 -0.84 3.96
N PRO A 23 -6.64 -1.28 3.42
CA PRO A 23 -7.91 -1.30 4.15
C PRO A 23 -7.81 -2.00 5.51
N GLN A 24 -7.02 -3.07 5.59
CA GLN A 24 -6.79 -3.86 6.81
C GLN A 24 -5.98 -3.09 7.87
N ALA A 25 -5.17 -2.11 7.48
CA ALA A 25 -4.33 -1.34 8.40
C ALA A 25 -5.12 -0.29 9.22
N SER A 26 -6.32 0.10 8.77
CA SER A 26 -7.15 1.10 9.48
C SER A 26 -7.45 0.69 10.93
N ALA A 27 -7.71 -0.60 11.18
CA ALA A 27 -7.93 -1.11 12.53
C ALA A 27 -6.65 -0.99 13.40
N ALA A 28 -5.48 -1.25 12.83
CA ALA A 28 -4.20 -1.13 13.54
C ALA A 28 -3.87 0.33 13.87
N ILE A 29 -4.08 1.26 12.94
CA ILE A 29 -3.90 2.70 13.16
C ILE A 29 -4.80 3.16 14.32
N LYS A 30 -6.09 2.77 14.29
CA LYS A 30 -7.04 3.10 15.35
C LYS A 30 -6.63 2.50 16.70
N ALA A 31 -6.17 1.26 16.73
CA ALA A 31 -5.69 0.61 17.95
C ALA A 31 -4.46 1.34 18.52
N HIS A 32 -3.52 1.80 17.69
CA HIS A 32 -2.39 2.61 18.13
C HIS A 32 -2.83 3.97 18.69
N MET A 33 -3.82 4.62 18.09
CA MET A 33 -4.40 5.85 18.62
C MET A 33 -5.02 5.63 20.00
N GLU A 34 -5.89 4.64 20.14
CA GLU A 34 -6.60 4.33 21.39
C GLU A 34 -5.63 3.89 22.51
N ALA A 35 -4.70 2.99 22.21
CA ALA A 35 -3.77 2.46 23.21
C ALA A 35 -2.82 3.52 23.79
N ASN A 36 -2.56 4.60 23.04
CA ASN A 36 -1.65 5.67 23.45
C ASN A 36 -2.38 6.98 23.80
N SER A 37 -3.71 6.97 23.86
CA SER A 37 -4.54 8.16 24.09
C SER A 37 -4.22 9.30 23.11
N VAL A 38 -4.02 8.95 21.84
CA VAL A 38 -3.67 9.87 20.76
C VAL A 38 -4.90 10.13 19.89
N ASP A 39 -5.35 11.37 19.86
CA ASP A 39 -6.26 11.92 18.87
C ASP A 39 -5.51 12.76 17.79
N LEU A 40 -6.25 13.42 16.90
CA LEU A 40 -5.65 14.26 15.86
C LEU A 40 -4.95 15.51 16.43
N GLU A 41 -5.48 16.11 17.49
CA GLU A 41 -4.91 17.31 18.11
C GLU A 41 -3.57 16.98 18.78
N SER A 42 -3.54 15.89 19.55
CA SER A 42 -2.33 15.39 20.19
C SER A 42 -1.23 15.02 19.19
N LEU A 43 -1.56 14.47 18.01
CA LEU A 43 -0.58 14.23 16.94
C LEU A 43 0.16 15.49 16.49
N VAL A 44 -0.49 16.65 16.55
CA VAL A 44 0.09 17.94 16.14
C VAL A 44 1.00 18.49 17.23
N ASP A 45 0.52 18.53 18.48
CA ASP A 45 1.14 19.38 19.51
C ASP A 45 1.89 18.61 20.60
N THR A 46 1.73 17.29 20.70
CA THR A 46 2.33 16.53 21.80
C THR A 46 3.83 16.31 21.58
N GLU A 47 4.65 16.65 22.57
CA GLU A 47 6.12 16.59 22.47
C GLU A 47 6.65 15.18 22.20
N TRP A 48 6.15 14.16 22.90
CA TRP A 48 6.63 12.78 22.75
C TRP A 48 6.30 12.16 21.37
N LEU A 49 5.40 12.78 20.59
CA LEU A 49 5.08 12.39 19.21
C LEU A 49 5.98 13.05 18.16
N GLU A 50 7.05 13.73 18.56
CA GLU A 50 7.95 14.39 17.60
C GLU A 50 8.57 13.39 16.61
N ALA A 51 8.89 12.16 17.03
CA ALA A 51 9.38 11.12 16.13
C ALA A 51 8.38 10.79 15.01
N VAL A 52 7.07 10.78 15.33
CA VAL A 52 5.99 10.58 14.36
C VAL A 52 5.96 11.72 13.35
N ARG A 53 6.02 12.96 13.82
CA ARG A 53 6.01 14.14 12.94
C ARG A 53 7.27 14.24 12.09
N VAL A 54 8.45 13.97 12.65
CA VAL A 54 9.72 13.91 11.90
C VAL A 54 9.58 12.88 10.78
N ARG A 55 9.12 11.67 11.09
CA ARG A 55 8.95 10.62 10.11
C ARG A 55 7.92 10.99 9.04
N ALA A 56 6.81 11.62 9.42
CA ALA A 56 5.79 12.08 8.49
C ALA A 56 6.33 13.16 7.54
N ARG A 57 7.09 14.13 8.05
CA ARG A 57 7.74 15.16 7.22
C ARG A 57 8.73 14.55 6.23
N VAL A 58 9.54 13.59 6.66
CA VAL A 58 10.45 12.85 5.76
C VAL A 58 9.65 12.16 4.66
N ARG A 59 8.61 11.38 5.03
CA ARG A 59 7.70 10.72 4.06
C ARG A 59 7.10 11.71 3.06
N LEU A 60 6.68 12.90 3.50
CA LEU A 60 6.13 13.95 2.63
C LEU A 60 7.17 14.53 1.67
N VAL A 61 8.36 14.87 2.19
CA VAL A 61 9.44 15.45 1.37
C VAL A 61 9.92 14.43 0.33
N GLU A 62 10.09 13.18 0.72
CA GLU A 62 10.47 12.09 -0.19
C GLU A 62 9.46 11.94 -1.32
N SER A 63 8.15 11.89 -1.02
CA SER A 63 7.12 11.78 -2.07
C SER A 63 7.06 12.99 -3.03
N VAL A 64 7.53 14.17 -2.61
CA VAL A 64 7.47 15.41 -3.43
C VAL A 64 8.75 15.65 -4.23
N VAL A 65 9.90 15.32 -3.65
CA VAL A 65 11.23 15.68 -4.18
C VAL A 65 11.87 14.52 -4.94
N SER A 66 11.62 13.27 -4.54
CA SER A 66 12.32 12.13 -5.12
C SER A 66 11.98 11.93 -6.59
N LYS A 67 13.04 11.94 -7.43
CA LYS A 67 13.01 11.50 -8.83
C LYS A 67 13.56 10.08 -9.01
N GLU A 68 14.34 9.59 -8.04
CA GLU A 68 15.10 8.32 -8.11
C GLU A 68 14.58 7.26 -7.13
N GLY A 69 13.39 7.48 -6.56
CA GLY A 69 12.76 6.58 -5.58
C GLY A 69 12.77 7.10 -4.15
N ILE A 70 11.99 6.45 -3.29
CA ILE A 70 11.85 6.82 -1.88
C ILE A 70 12.85 6.00 -1.06
N ASP A 71 13.43 6.60 -0.02
CA ASP A 71 14.24 5.80 0.91
C ASP A 71 13.29 4.95 1.76
N THR A 72 13.37 3.64 1.57
CA THR A 72 12.58 2.69 2.35
C THR A 72 13.11 2.52 3.77
N THR A 73 14.34 2.97 4.04
CA THR A 73 15.04 2.80 5.31
C THR A 73 14.39 3.64 6.41
N THR A 74 13.62 2.97 7.27
CA THR A 74 13.05 3.60 8.46
C THR A 74 14.11 3.62 9.55
N THR A 75 14.35 4.79 10.14
CA THR A 75 15.26 4.94 11.29
C THR A 75 14.76 4.23 12.56
N VAL A 76 13.48 3.83 12.56
CA VAL A 76 12.83 3.11 13.67
C VAL A 76 12.57 1.66 13.26
N ASP A 77 12.86 0.73 14.17
CA ASP A 77 12.64 -0.70 13.97
C ASP A 77 11.14 -1.06 13.98
N ILE A 78 10.62 -1.40 12.80
CA ILE A 78 9.22 -1.78 12.56
C ILE A 78 8.83 -3.11 13.22
N HIS A 79 9.78 -3.92 13.68
CA HIS A 79 9.49 -5.14 14.42
C HIS A 79 9.14 -4.87 15.89
N THR A 80 9.22 -3.63 16.34
CA THR A 80 8.80 -3.20 17.69
C THR A 80 7.40 -2.57 17.68
N PRO A 81 6.61 -2.68 18.76
CA PRO A 81 5.32 -1.99 18.88
C PRO A 81 5.42 -0.48 18.71
N TYR A 82 6.52 0.12 19.21
CA TYR A 82 6.81 1.54 19.04
C TYR A 82 7.06 1.90 17.57
N GLY A 83 7.87 1.11 16.85
CA GLY A 83 8.11 1.33 15.42
C GLY A 83 6.85 1.19 14.58
N GLN A 84 5.99 0.22 14.88
CA GLN A 84 4.70 0.04 14.22
C GLN A 84 3.78 1.26 14.45
N MET A 85 3.73 1.75 15.68
CA MET A 85 3.00 2.98 16.02
C MET A 85 3.56 4.18 15.25
N VAL A 86 4.88 4.38 15.24
CA VAL A 86 5.52 5.49 14.52
C VAL A 86 5.21 5.45 13.03
N GLU A 87 5.32 4.29 12.38
CA GLU A 87 5.00 4.14 10.96
C GLU A 87 3.52 4.40 10.66
N CYS A 88 2.61 3.81 11.44
CA CYS A 88 1.16 4.01 11.30
C CYS A 88 0.74 5.48 11.47
N LEU A 89 1.15 6.09 12.59
CA LEU A 89 0.72 7.45 12.93
C LEU A 89 1.40 8.49 12.05
N SER A 90 2.61 8.23 11.55
CA SER A 90 3.28 9.15 10.62
C SER A 90 2.63 9.15 9.25
N PHE A 91 2.11 8.00 8.79
CA PHE A 91 1.28 7.94 7.59
C PHE A 91 -0.02 8.74 7.79
N LEU A 92 -0.72 8.55 8.92
CA LEU A 92 -1.94 9.30 9.23
C LEU A 92 -1.68 10.81 9.26
N TYR A 93 -0.62 11.25 9.94
CA TYR A 93 -0.23 12.66 9.99
C TYR A 93 0.07 13.22 8.60
N ALA A 94 0.85 12.50 7.78
CA ALA A 94 1.18 12.90 6.41
C ALA A 94 -0.08 13.04 5.55
N MET A 95 -0.98 12.06 5.61
CA MET A 95 -2.25 12.06 4.88
C MET A 95 -3.12 13.27 5.28
N VAL A 96 -3.29 13.52 6.58
CA VAL A 96 -4.07 14.68 7.07
C VAL A 96 -3.43 15.99 6.64
N THR A 97 -2.09 16.10 6.73
CA THR A 97 -1.35 17.31 6.32
C THR A 97 -1.56 17.63 4.84
N VAL A 98 -1.47 16.63 3.98
CA VAL A 98 -1.66 16.80 2.53
C VAL A 98 -3.11 17.12 2.21
N CYS A 99 -4.07 16.44 2.84
CA CYS A 99 -5.49 16.77 2.67
C CYS A 99 -5.81 18.20 3.15
N ALA A 100 -5.21 18.65 4.26
CA ALA A 100 -5.37 19.99 4.79
C ALA A 100 -4.70 21.09 3.93
N SER A 101 -3.80 20.72 3.01
CA SER A 101 -3.19 21.67 2.07
C SER A 101 -4.16 22.14 0.97
N PHE A 102 -5.22 21.37 0.70
CA PHE A 102 -6.15 21.56 -0.42
C PHE A 102 -5.44 21.68 -1.80
N ASP A 103 -4.24 21.11 -1.93
CA ASP A 103 -3.47 21.08 -3.17
C ASP A 103 -3.54 19.68 -3.80
N GLU A 104 -4.33 19.55 -4.87
CA GLU A 104 -4.48 18.29 -5.61
C GLU A 104 -3.17 17.79 -6.22
N ARG A 105 -2.26 18.69 -6.60
CA ARG A 105 -0.95 18.32 -7.14
C ARG A 105 -0.07 17.75 -6.03
N LEU A 106 -0.12 18.33 -4.84
CA LEU A 106 0.58 17.79 -3.68
C LEU A 106 0.01 16.42 -3.28
N LEU A 107 -1.32 16.28 -3.28
CA LEU A 107 -2.01 15.01 -3.03
C LEU A 107 -1.61 13.92 -4.02
N ALA A 108 -1.64 14.23 -5.31
CA ALA A 108 -1.26 13.29 -6.36
C ALA A 108 0.19 12.83 -6.23
N ARG A 109 1.12 13.76 -5.96
CA ARG A 109 2.55 13.44 -5.75
C ARG A 109 2.77 12.62 -4.49
N TRP A 110 2.08 12.94 -3.41
CA TRP A 110 2.16 12.15 -2.18
C TRP A 110 1.68 10.71 -2.40
N ALA A 111 0.54 10.54 -3.08
CA ALA A 111 -0.01 9.22 -3.40
C ALA A 111 0.89 8.41 -4.35
N GLU A 112 1.44 9.06 -5.40
CA GLU A 112 2.43 8.47 -6.30
C GLU A 112 3.67 8.03 -5.53
N GLY A 113 4.15 8.87 -4.61
CA GLY A 113 5.25 8.53 -3.73
C GLY A 113 4.94 7.30 -2.85
N GLU A 114 3.84 7.30 -2.11
CA GLU A 114 3.51 6.14 -1.25
C GLU A 114 3.34 4.85 -2.07
N SER A 115 2.82 4.95 -3.30
CA SER A 115 2.79 3.83 -4.25
C SER A 115 4.18 3.38 -4.67
N GLY A 116 5.10 4.31 -4.97
CA GLY A 116 6.49 3.99 -5.33
C GLY A 116 7.27 3.35 -4.18
N ARG A 117 7.04 3.81 -2.94
CA ARG A 117 7.58 3.17 -1.73
C ARG A 117 7.04 1.74 -1.59
N ALA A 118 5.75 1.54 -1.82
CA ALA A 118 5.15 0.21 -1.78
C ALA A 118 5.76 -0.71 -2.86
N ASP A 119 5.99 -0.20 -4.07
CA ASP A 119 6.60 -0.96 -5.17
C ASP A 119 8.05 -1.38 -4.86
N GLN A 120 8.86 -0.48 -4.30
CA GLN A 120 10.21 -0.82 -3.84
C GLN A 120 10.18 -1.90 -2.75
N LEU A 121 9.29 -1.76 -1.76
CA LEU A 121 9.12 -2.75 -0.70
C LEU A 121 8.61 -4.09 -1.27
N TRP A 122 7.75 -4.06 -2.29
CA TRP A 122 7.29 -5.25 -3.00
C TRP A 122 8.42 -5.96 -3.73
N GLY A 123 9.33 -5.20 -4.36
CA GLY A 123 10.54 -5.76 -4.98
C GLY A 123 11.49 -6.44 -3.98
N THR A 124 11.32 -6.18 -2.68
CA THR A 124 12.05 -6.83 -1.59
C THR A 124 11.26 -7.94 -0.87
N ILE A 125 10.04 -8.26 -1.33
CA ILE A 125 9.25 -9.36 -0.75
C ILE A 125 9.99 -10.69 -0.98
N GLU A 126 10.29 -11.37 0.13
CA GLU A 126 11.07 -12.61 0.11
C GLU A 126 10.22 -13.86 -0.17
N SER A 127 8.87 -13.79 -0.08
CA SER A 127 7.99 -14.95 -0.32
C SER A 127 6.78 -14.67 -1.22
N GLU A 128 6.51 -15.60 -2.14
CA GLU A 128 5.32 -15.58 -3.04
C GLU A 128 4.00 -15.50 -2.26
N THR A 129 3.93 -16.18 -1.11
CA THR A 129 2.75 -16.18 -0.24
C THR A 129 2.43 -14.80 0.33
N SER A 130 3.46 -14.00 0.63
CA SER A 130 3.30 -12.63 1.13
C SER A 130 2.80 -11.72 0.01
N PHE A 131 3.34 -11.88 -1.20
CA PHE A 131 2.87 -11.15 -2.37
C PHE A 131 1.40 -11.47 -2.68
N GLN A 132 1.03 -12.76 -2.73
CA GLN A 132 -0.34 -13.17 -3.00
C GLN A 132 -1.32 -12.52 -2.02
N ARG A 133 -1.01 -12.58 -0.71
CA ARG A 133 -1.87 -12.03 0.34
C ARG A 133 -2.09 -10.52 0.17
N LEU A 134 -1.05 -9.78 -0.19
CA LEU A 134 -1.15 -8.35 -0.46
C LEU A 134 -1.95 -8.07 -1.73
N ALA A 135 -1.67 -8.78 -2.82
CA ALA A 135 -2.34 -8.61 -4.09
C ALA A 135 -3.84 -8.93 -4.02
N GLU A 136 -4.21 -9.99 -3.28
CA GLU A 136 -5.62 -10.38 -3.03
C GLU A 136 -6.43 -9.28 -2.32
N THR A 137 -5.79 -8.27 -1.73
CA THR A 137 -6.49 -7.10 -1.17
C THR A 137 -7.21 -6.30 -2.25
N TYR A 138 -6.65 -6.22 -3.46
CA TYR A 138 -7.17 -5.40 -4.55
C TYR A 138 -7.56 -6.22 -5.79
N LEU A 139 -6.98 -7.40 -5.97
CA LEU A 139 -7.16 -8.27 -7.13
C LEU A 139 -7.83 -9.58 -6.68
N SER A 140 -9.15 -9.65 -6.78
CA SER A 140 -9.86 -10.91 -6.50
C SER A 140 -9.44 -12.01 -7.48
N ASP A 141 -9.34 -13.25 -7.00
CA ASP A 141 -8.97 -14.43 -7.79
C ASP A 141 -7.60 -14.33 -8.49
N ILE A 142 -6.68 -13.49 -8.00
CA ILE A 142 -5.28 -13.57 -8.40
C ILE A 142 -4.67 -14.90 -7.94
N ARG A 143 -3.93 -15.57 -8.81
CA ARG A 143 -3.30 -16.88 -8.53
C ARG A 143 -2.05 -17.09 -9.37
N ILE A 144 -1.25 -18.09 -8.99
CA ILE A 144 -0.15 -18.59 -9.82
C ILE A 144 -0.73 -19.69 -10.73
N GLY A 145 -0.52 -19.55 -12.04
CA GLY A 145 -0.89 -20.54 -13.05
C GLY A 145 0.04 -21.76 -13.04
N GLU A 146 -0.32 -22.79 -13.80
CA GLU A 146 0.47 -24.04 -13.89
C GLU A 146 1.88 -23.82 -14.48
N ASP A 147 2.04 -22.75 -15.25
CA ASP A 147 3.28 -22.31 -15.88
C ASP A 147 4.13 -21.38 -15.00
N GLY A 148 3.68 -21.10 -13.78
CA GLY A 148 4.38 -20.28 -12.80
C GLY A 148 4.16 -18.77 -12.95
N TYR A 149 3.29 -18.32 -13.87
CA TYR A 149 2.97 -16.90 -14.02
C TYR A 149 1.77 -16.48 -13.17
N TRP A 150 1.75 -15.22 -12.74
CA TRP A 150 0.59 -14.64 -12.07
C TRP A 150 -0.56 -14.43 -13.06
N GLU A 151 -1.69 -15.06 -12.78
CA GLU A 151 -2.93 -14.91 -13.52
C GLU A 151 -3.88 -13.96 -12.78
N VAL A 152 -4.42 -12.98 -13.49
CA VAL A 152 -5.46 -12.07 -13.00
C VAL A 152 -6.66 -12.16 -13.93
N PRO A 153 -7.90 -12.22 -13.40
CA PRO A 153 -9.10 -12.20 -14.23
C PRO A 153 -9.15 -10.99 -15.17
N MET A 154 -9.44 -11.24 -16.45
CA MET A 154 -9.51 -10.18 -17.48
C MET A 154 -10.50 -9.06 -17.11
N THR A 155 -11.59 -9.40 -16.43
CA THR A 155 -12.60 -8.46 -15.93
C THR A 155 -12.06 -7.46 -14.90
N ILE A 156 -10.99 -7.83 -14.19
CA ILE A 156 -10.27 -6.97 -13.25
C ILE A 156 -9.25 -6.14 -14.01
N LEU A 157 -8.47 -6.74 -14.90
CA LEU A 157 -7.45 -6.05 -15.68
C LEU A 157 -8.03 -4.88 -16.49
N LEU A 158 -9.17 -5.08 -17.15
CA LEU A 158 -9.87 -4.03 -17.92
C LEU A 158 -10.30 -2.82 -17.08
N LYS A 159 -10.42 -2.97 -15.77
CA LYS A 159 -10.84 -1.89 -14.87
C LYS A 159 -9.67 -1.13 -14.28
N PHE A 160 -8.53 -1.80 -14.06
CA PHE A 160 -7.29 -1.15 -13.58
C PHE A 160 -6.53 -0.44 -14.69
N VAL A 161 -6.67 -0.91 -15.93
CA VAL A 161 -6.03 -0.28 -17.10
C VAL A 161 -7.12 0.39 -17.96
N PRO A 162 -7.51 1.64 -17.65
CA PRO A 162 -8.60 2.32 -18.37
C PRO A 162 -8.28 2.59 -19.85
N ARG A 163 -7.05 2.32 -20.31
CA ARG A 163 -6.62 2.42 -21.71
C ARG A 163 -5.78 1.21 -22.15
N LEU A 164 -6.25 0.00 -21.89
CA LEU A 164 -5.61 -1.19 -22.44
C LEU A 164 -5.91 -1.26 -23.95
N VAL A 165 -4.98 -0.81 -24.78
CA VAL A 165 -5.02 -1.04 -26.24
C VAL A 165 -4.48 -2.44 -26.47
N VAL A 166 -5.37 -3.42 -26.58
CA VAL A 166 -4.99 -4.80 -26.94
C VAL A 166 -4.98 -4.90 -28.46
N PRO A 167 -3.80 -5.10 -29.11
CA PRO A 167 -3.78 -5.39 -30.53
C PRO A 167 -4.47 -6.74 -30.76
N ILE A 168 -5.43 -6.75 -31.70
CA ILE A 168 -6.17 -7.95 -32.12
C ILE A 168 -5.14 -8.93 -32.71
N GLY A 169 -4.65 -9.87 -31.89
CA GLY A 169 -3.61 -10.83 -32.26
C GLY A 169 -2.64 -11.24 -31.15
N ALA A 170 -2.62 -10.54 -30.00
CA ALA A 170 -1.64 -10.79 -28.93
C ALA A 170 -1.98 -11.93 -27.95
N PHE A 171 -3.18 -12.51 -28.02
CA PHE A 171 -3.51 -13.71 -27.26
C PHE A 171 -3.29 -14.95 -28.12
N PRO A 172 -2.51 -15.96 -27.67
CA PRO A 172 -2.60 -17.27 -28.27
C PRO A 172 -4.04 -17.75 -28.04
N ILE A 173 -4.82 -17.82 -29.11
CA ILE A 173 -6.08 -18.54 -29.10
C ILE A 173 -5.70 -19.99 -28.82
N VAL A 174 -5.80 -20.42 -27.55
CA VAL A 174 -5.81 -21.84 -27.22
C VAL A 174 -7.08 -22.38 -27.86
N ARG A 175 -6.98 -22.83 -29.11
CA ARG A 175 -8.02 -23.63 -29.74
C ARG A 175 -8.08 -24.92 -28.92
N SER A 176 -9.05 -25.01 -28.02
CA SER A 176 -9.50 -26.28 -27.48
C SER A 176 -9.84 -27.18 -28.68
N GLY A 177 -8.93 -28.10 -29.00
CA GLY A 177 -9.14 -29.13 -29.98
C GLY A 177 -10.25 -30.04 -29.48
N LYS A 178 -11.45 -29.89 -30.04
CA LYS A 178 -12.47 -30.93 -29.96
C LYS A 178 -12.06 -32.08 -30.88
N VAL A 179 -11.76 -33.21 -30.24
CA VAL A 179 -12.23 -34.58 -30.52
C VAL A 179 -12.45 -34.92 -32.00
N GLY A 180 -11.60 -35.82 -32.49
CA GLY A 180 -11.80 -36.70 -33.64
C GLY A 180 -10.96 -37.95 -33.46
#